data_AF-A0A977PUK8-F1
#
_entry.id   AF-A0A977PUK8-F1
#
_cell.length_a   1.000
_cell.length_b   1.000
_cell.length_c   1.000
_cell.angle_alpha   90.00
_cell.angle_beta   90.00
_cell.angle_gamma   90.00
#
_symmetry.space_group_name_H-M   'P 1'
#
loop_
_entity.id
_entity.type
_entity.pdbx_description
1 polymer ?
#
loop_
_entity_poly.entity_id
_entity_poly.type
_entity_poly.pdbx_seq_one_letter_code
_entity_poly.pdbx_strand_id
1 'polypeptide(L)'
;MQLCQRLEQILENLRPAFSREATYQWFILLAWGVVLNSQPSAITSYVNALGLTESYYHQALHWFESKAFNVKGLTLGWSKWVSQHENLYRIKEKRVYVGDGIKVGKEGRKMPGVKRLY
;
A
#
# COMPACT_ATOMS: atom_id res chain seq x y z
N MET A 1 -5.36 0.91 20.38
CA MET A 1 -5.24 2.36 20.11
C MET A 1 -3.93 2.73 19.40
N GLN A 2 -2.76 2.23 19.81
CA GLN A 2 -1.46 2.60 19.22
C GLN A 2 -1.28 2.20 17.73
N LEU A 3 -1.86 1.08 17.28
CA LEU A 3 -1.67 0.61 15.89
C LEU A 3 -2.34 1.51 14.85
N CYS A 4 -3.59 1.94 15.09
CA CYS A 4 -4.31 2.84 14.17
C CYS A 4 -3.59 4.19 14.05
N GLN A 5 -3.18 4.77 15.18
CA GLN A 5 -2.39 6.00 15.19
C GLN A 5 -1.06 5.85 14.43
N ARG A 6 -0.42 4.69 14.57
CA ARG A 6 0.82 4.40 13.84
C ARG A 6 0.59 4.31 12.33
N LEU A 7 -0.52 3.68 11.92
CA LEU A 7 -0.91 3.60 10.52
C LEU A 7 -1.21 5.00 9.96
N GLU A 8 -1.96 5.82 10.69
CA GLU A 8 -2.26 7.21 10.30
C GLU A 8 -0.98 8.03 10.11
N GLN A 9 -0.03 7.95 11.05
CA GLN A 9 1.29 8.60 10.92
C GLN A 9 2.03 8.17 9.65
N ILE A 10 1.98 6.88 9.30
CA ILE A 10 2.59 6.36 8.07
C ILE A 10 1.90 6.98 6.85
N LEU A 11 0.57 6.92 6.81
CA LEU A 11 -0.22 7.43 5.68
C LEU A 11 0.02 8.94 5.46
N GLU A 12 0.03 9.73 6.54
CA GLU A 12 0.36 11.16 6.49
C GLU A 12 1.75 11.42 5.93
N ASN A 13 2.76 10.65 6.35
CA ASN A 13 4.12 10.78 5.83
C ASN A 13 4.25 10.44 4.35
N LEU A 14 3.30 9.67 3.80
CA LEU A 14 3.26 9.32 2.38
C LEU A 14 2.52 10.36 1.52
N ARG A 15 1.86 11.37 2.12
CA ARG A 15 1.16 12.44 1.39
C ARG A 15 1.98 13.11 0.28
N PRO A 16 3.29 13.39 0.44
CA PRO A 16 4.09 14.02 -0.61
C PRO A 16 4.28 13.17 -1.87
N ALA A 17 4.00 11.86 -1.82
CA ALA A 17 4.07 10.99 -2.99
C ALA A 17 2.91 11.21 -3.98
N PHE A 18 1.91 12.01 -3.61
CA PHE A 18 0.71 12.27 -4.40
C PHE A 18 0.63 13.73 -4.83
N SER A 19 0.47 13.95 -6.14
CA SER A 19 0.27 15.29 -6.71
C SER A 19 -1.19 15.77 -6.65
N ARG A 20 -2.15 14.87 -6.42
CA ARG A 20 -3.58 15.19 -6.31
C ARG A 20 -4.15 14.70 -4.98
N GLU A 21 -4.94 15.57 -4.34
CA GLU A 21 -5.58 15.28 -3.05
C GLU A 21 -6.54 14.09 -3.14
N ALA A 22 -7.41 14.06 -4.15
CA ALA A 22 -8.36 12.95 -4.33
C ALA A 22 -7.65 11.59 -4.44
N THR A 23 -6.52 11.52 -5.15
CA THR A 23 -5.74 10.28 -5.25
C THR A 23 -5.14 9.89 -3.90
N TYR A 24 -4.68 10.85 -3.09
CA TYR A 24 -4.21 10.58 -1.74
C TYR A 24 -5.33 10.09 -0.82
N GLN A 25 -6.51 10.69 -0.87
CA GLN A 25 -7.66 10.25 -0.08
C GLN A 25 -8.09 8.83 -0.45
N TRP A 26 -8.12 8.50 -1.74
CA TRP A 26 -8.36 7.12 -2.19
C TRP A 26 -7.27 6.14 -1.73
N PHE A 27 -6.02 6.57 -1.65
CA PHE A 27 -4.95 5.76 -1.07
C PHE A 27 -5.22 5.44 0.40
N ILE A 28 -5.62 6.42 1.21
CA ILE A 28 -6.00 6.21 2.61
C ILE A 28 -7.15 5.21 2.71
N LEU A 29 -8.22 5.40 1.94
CA LEU A 29 -9.37 4.51 1.93
C LEU A 29 -8.95 3.09 1.58
N LEU A 30 -8.20 2.89 0.48
CA LEU A 30 -7.74 1.58 0.06
C LEU A 30 -6.79 0.93 1.08
N ALA A 31 -5.92 1.70 1.74
CA ALA A 31 -5.06 1.18 2.80
C ALA A 31 -5.87 0.65 3.99
N TRP A 32 -6.89 1.40 4.43
CA TRP A 32 -7.82 0.92 5.44
C TRP A 32 -8.63 -0.27 4.96
N GLY A 33 -9.06 -0.27 3.69
CA GLY A 33 -9.75 -1.40 3.08
C GLY A 33 -8.91 -2.67 3.12
N VAL A 34 -7.60 -2.59 2.89
CA VAL A 34 -6.67 -3.72 3.05
C VAL A 34 -6.57 -4.18 4.51
N VAL A 35 -6.44 -3.24 5.46
CA VAL A 35 -6.26 -3.55 6.89
C VAL A 35 -7.52 -4.16 7.53
N LEU A 36 -8.69 -3.68 7.12
CA LEU A 36 -9.99 -4.13 7.67
C LEU A 36 -10.55 -5.36 6.96
N ASN A 37 -10.07 -5.66 5.75
CA ASN A 37 -10.59 -6.76 4.95
C ASN A 37 -10.19 -8.13 5.50
N SER A 38 -11.21 -8.98 5.74
CA SER A 38 -11.06 -10.38 6.14
C SER A 38 -11.28 -11.37 4.98
N GLN A 39 -11.66 -10.89 3.79
CA GLN A 39 -11.89 -11.69 2.59
C GLN A 39 -10.61 -11.83 1.74
N PRO A 40 -10.59 -12.70 0.71
CA PRO A 40 -9.48 -12.71 -0.24
C PRO A 40 -9.20 -11.33 -0.85
N SER A 41 -7.93 -11.02 -1.08
CA SER A 41 -7.49 -9.72 -1.60
C SER A 41 -8.09 -9.41 -2.98
N ALA A 42 -9.05 -8.48 -3.03
CA ALA A 42 -9.66 -7.97 -4.25
C ALA A 42 -10.18 -6.55 -4.03
N ILE A 43 -10.29 -5.75 -5.10
CA ILE A 43 -10.83 -4.38 -5.01
C ILE A 43 -12.26 -4.38 -4.46
N THR A 44 -13.10 -5.31 -4.94
CA THR A 44 -14.45 -5.51 -4.43
C THR A 44 -14.46 -5.78 -2.93
N SER A 45 -13.55 -6.64 -2.44
CA SER A 45 -13.44 -6.96 -1.02
C SER A 45 -13.02 -5.75 -0.17
N TYR A 46 -12.12 -4.90 -0.68
CA TYR A 46 -11.73 -3.67 0.02
C TYR A 46 -12.85 -2.64 0.08
N VAL A 47 -13.57 -2.44 -1.03
CA VAL A 47 -14.75 -1.56 -1.11
C VAL A 47 -15.84 -2.03 -0.13
N ASN A 48 -16.09 -3.34 -0.09
CA ASN A 48 -17.04 -3.94 0.85
C ASN A 48 -16.60 -3.78 2.31
N ALA A 49 -15.31 -3.99 2.61
CA ALA A 49 -14.77 -3.85 3.97
C ALA A 49 -14.91 -2.41 4.51
N LEU A 50 -14.93 -1.42 3.63
CA LEU A 50 -15.15 -0.01 3.96
C LEU A 50 -16.65 0.37 4.02
N GLY A 51 -17.57 -0.55 3.69
CA GLY A 51 -19.00 -0.27 3.60
C GLY A 51 -19.38 0.64 2.43
N LEU A 52 -18.53 0.75 1.41
CA LEU A 52 -18.81 1.55 0.21
C LEU A 52 -19.75 0.77 -0.74
N THR A 53 -20.59 1.52 -1.46
CA THR A 53 -21.48 0.94 -2.47
C THR A 53 -20.72 0.54 -3.74
N GLU A 54 -21.30 -0.37 -4.52
CA GLU A 54 -20.73 -0.83 -5.80
C GLU A 54 -20.39 0.32 -6.78
N SER A 55 -21.13 1.43 -6.69
CA SER A 55 -20.89 2.63 -7.49
C SER A 55 -19.49 3.24 -7.33
N TYR A 56 -18.75 2.85 -6.28
CA TYR A 56 -17.37 3.29 -6.00
C TYR A 56 -16.30 2.31 -6.52
N TYR A 57 -16.68 1.13 -6.99
CA TYR A 57 -15.74 0.12 -7.49
C TYR A 57 -14.86 0.65 -8.62
N HIS A 58 -15.46 1.38 -9.56
CA HIS A 58 -14.73 1.89 -10.72
C HIS A 58 -13.72 2.96 -10.32
N GLN A 59 -14.06 3.84 -9.38
CA GLN A 59 -13.18 4.88 -8.85
C GLN A 59 -12.02 4.26 -8.07
N ALA A 60 -12.29 3.24 -7.25
CA ALA A 60 -11.28 2.45 -6.56
C ALA A 60 -10.33 1.76 -7.55
N LEU A 61 -10.85 1.22 -8.65
CA LEU A 61 -10.05 0.61 -9.70
C LEU A 61 -9.20 1.64 -10.45
N HIS A 62 -9.79 2.78 -10.85
CA HIS A 62 -9.10 3.86 -11.54
C HIS A 62 -7.94 4.46 -10.73
N TRP A 63 -8.00 4.37 -9.40
CA TRP A 63 -6.89 4.79 -8.54
C TRP A 63 -5.58 4.08 -8.92
N PHE A 64 -5.61 2.78 -9.24
CA PHE A 64 -4.40 2.00 -9.61
C PHE A 64 -3.77 2.45 -10.93
N GLU A 65 -4.53 3.15 -11.76
CA GLU A 65 -4.07 3.70 -13.05
C GLU A 65 -3.72 5.19 -12.96
N SER A 66 -3.88 5.80 -11.78
CA SER A 66 -3.68 7.23 -11.58
C SER A 66 -2.22 7.62 -11.79
N LYS A 67 -1.99 8.60 -12.68
CA LYS A 67 -0.68 9.22 -12.88
C LYS A 67 -0.30 10.23 -11.78
N ALA A 68 -1.18 10.43 -10.79
CA ALA A 68 -0.96 11.37 -9.70
C ALA A 68 -0.04 10.84 -8.59
N PHE A 69 0.44 9.60 -8.71
CA PHE A 69 1.51 9.04 -7.91
C PHE A 69 2.31 8.06 -8.77
N ASN A 70 3.43 7.58 -8.24
CA ASN A 70 4.10 6.41 -8.80
C ASN A 70 4.66 5.55 -7.67
N VAL A 71 4.78 4.25 -7.94
CA VAL A 71 5.22 3.26 -6.94
C VAL A 71 6.61 3.58 -6.40
N LYS A 72 7.54 4.05 -7.24
CA LYS A 72 8.90 4.41 -6.81
C LYS A 72 8.89 5.52 -5.77
N GLY A 73 8.07 6.56 -5.95
CA GLY A 73 7.91 7.67 -5.02
C GLY A 73 7.33 7.21 -3.68
N LEU A 74 6.30 6.36 -3.71
CA LEU A 74 5.75 5.75 -2.50
C LEU A 74 6.78 4.91 -1.75
N THR A 75 7.51 4.03 -2.46
CA THR A 75 8.55 3.19 -1.86
C THR A 75 9.67 4.02 -1.23
N LEU A 76 10.07 5.12 -1.87
CA LEU A 76 11.06 6.05 -1.31
C LEU A 76 10.54 6.75 -0.06
N GLY A 77 9.29 7.24 -0.08
CA GLY A 77 8.64 7.85 1.07
C GLY A 77 8.58 6.89 2.26
N TRP A 78 8.13 5.66 2.02
CA TRP A 78 8.11 4.59 3.02
C TRP A 78 9.51 4.30 3.58
N SER A 79 10.48 4.10 2.70
CA SER A 79 11.87 3.79 3.10
C SER A 79 12.48 4.91 3.95
N LYS A 80 12.22 6.18 3.58
CA LYS A 80 12.65 7.34 4.34
C LYS A 80 12.02 7.34 5.73
N TRP A 81 10.70 7.19 5.81
CA TRP A 81 9.98 7.17 7.09
C TRP A 81 10.49 6.05 8.01
N VAL A 82 10.64 4.83 7.49
CA VAL A 82 11.17 3.71 8.28
C VAL A 82 12.57 4.05 8.80
N SER A 83 13.45 4.61 7.95
CA SER A 83 14.84 4.93 8.31
C SER A 83 15.04 6.00 9.38
N GLN A 84 14.01 6.81 9.66
CA GLN A 84 14.04 7.89 10.65
C GLN A 84 13.84 7.39 12.09
N HIS A 85 13.50 6.11 12.29
CA HIS A 85 13.29 5.56 13.63
C HIS A 85 14.61 5.28 14.34
N GLU A 86 14.72 5.76 15.59
CA GLU A 86 15.96 5.68 16.37
C GLU A 86 16.27 4.25 16.81
N ASN A 87 15.22 3.51 17.19
CA ASN A 87 15.29 2.14 17.73
C ASN A 87 15.38 1.03 16.67
N LEU A 88 15.92 1.33 15.49
CA LEU A 88 16.19 0.31 14.48
C LEU A 88 17.35 -0.60 14.90
N TYR A 89 17.18 -1.90 14.72
CA TYR A 89 18.24 -2.88 14.91
C TYR A 89 19.42 -2.60 13.96
N ARG A 90 20.64 -2.69 14.48
CA ARG A 90 21.87 -2.40 13.73
C ARG A 90 22.89 -3.52 13.91
N ILE A 91 23.58 -3.88 12.83
CA ILE A 91 24.75 -4.76 12.84
C ILE A 91 25.90 -3.98 12.22
N LYS A 92 27.02 -3.84 12.95
CA LYS A 92 28.18 -3.03 12.50
C LYS A 92 27.76 -1.63 12.02
N GLU A 93 26.94 -0.94 12.82
CA GLU A 93 26.38 0.40 12.55
C GLU A 93 25.43 0.49 11.33
N LYS A 94 25.20 -0.61 10.60
CA LYS A 94 24.26 -0.67 9.48
C LYS A 94 22.87 -1.05 9.97
N ARG A 95 21.85 -0.34 9.50
CA ARG A 95 20.44 -0.65 9.76
C ARG A 95 20.10 -2.01 9.16
N VAL A 96 19.37 -2.82 9.92
CA VAL A 96 18.87 -4.13 9.49
C VAL A 96 17.36 -4.11 9.48
N TYR A 97 16.78 -4.60 8.39
CA TYR A 97 15.34 -4.73 8.22
C TYR A 97 15.00 -6.21 8.05
N VAL A 98 13.93 -6.64 8.72
CA VAL A 98 13.37 -7.97 8.49
C VAL A 98 12.55 -7.90 7.21
N GLY A 99 12.92 -8.71 6.23
CA GLY A 99 12.13 -8.93 5.02
C GLY A 99 11.61 -10.35 5.01
N ASP A 100 10.31 -10.52 4.76
CA ASP A 100 9.74 -11.81 4.43
C ASP A 100 9.59 -11.93 2.91
N GLY A 101 10.04 -13.07 2.37
CA GLY A 101 10.03 -13.36 0.95
C GLY A 101 8.75 -14.08 0.57
N ILE A 102 7.72 -13.35 0.16
CA ILE A 102 6.47 -13.97 -0.30
C ILE A 102 6.58 -14.31 -1.78
N LYS A 103 6.51 -15.61 -2.12
CA LYS A 103 6.34 -16.09 -3.49
C LYS A 103 4.85 -16.26 -3.78
N VAL A 104 4.19 -15.18 -4.19
CA VAL A 104 2.83 -15.26 -4.73
C VAL A 104 2.95 -15.67 -6.19
N GLY A 105 2.64 -16.92 -6.49
CA GLY A 105 2.46 -17.32 -7.87
C GLY A 105 1.21 -16.63 -8.43
N LYS A 106 1.33 -16.03 -9.61
CA LYS A 106 0.22 -15.29 -10.23
C LYS A 106 -0.06 -15.88 -11.60
N GLU A 107 -1.32 -15.86 -11.96
CA GLU A 107 -1.80 -16.21 -13.28
C GLU A 107 -2.51 -14.98 -13.84
N GLY A 108 -1.91 -14.36 -14.85
CA GLY A 108 -2.48 -13.18 -15.49
C GLY A 108 -1.94 -13.06 -16.91
N ARG A 109 -2.81 -12.78 -17.89
CA ARG A 109 -2.45 -12.69 -19.32
C ARG A 109 -1.44 -11.58 -19.65
N LYS A 110 -1.23 -10.60 -18.75
CA LYS A 110 -0.36 -9.43 -18.98
C LYS A 110 0.37 -8.99 -17.70
N MET A 111 1.12 -9.89 -17.07
CA MET A 111 1.97 -9.56 -15.91
C MET A 111 3.46 -9.66 -16.27
N PRO A 112 4.09 -8.55 -16.72
CA PRO A 112 5.54 -8.54 -16.96
C PRO A 112 6.29 -8.83 -15.66
N GLY A 113 7.33 -9.67 -15.74
CA GLY A 113 8.18 -10.01 -14.60
C GLY A 113 7.63 -11.06 -13.63
N VAL A 114 6.51 -11.70 -13.96
CA VAL A 114 5.98 -12.82 -13.16
C VAL A 114 6.25 -14.13 -13.89
N LYS A 115 6.87 -15.09 -13.18
CA LYS A 115 7.02 -16.46 -13.68
C LYS A 115 5.64 -17.11 -13.70
N ARG A 116 5.16 -17.47 -14.90
CA ARG A 116 3.91 -18.23 -15.07
C ARG A 116 3.98 -19.47 -14.17
N LEU A 117 2.92 -19.74 -13.43
CA LEU A 117 2.88 -20.82 -12.45
C LEU A 117 2.84 -22.23 -13.08
N TYR A 118 2.82 -22.32 -14.42
CA TYR A 118 2.86 -23.54 -15.22
C TYR A 118 3.13 -23.18 -16.69
#